data_AF-A0A183F0N2-F1
#
_entry.id   AF-A0A183F0N2-F1
#
_cell.length_a   1.000
_cell.length_b   1.000
_cell.length_c   1.000
_cell.angle_alpha   90.00
_cell.angle_beta   90.00
_cell.angle_gamma   90.00
#
_symmetry.space_group_name_H-M   'P 1'
#
loop_
_entity.id
_entity.type
_entity.pdbx_description
1 polymer ?
#
loop_
_entity_poly.entity_id
_entity_poly.type
_entity_poly.pdbx_seq_one_letter_code
_entity_poly.pdbx_strand_id
1 'polypeptide(L)' 'MLNNPSYKQNAEKLRSYFEDAPIPPLQEGAFKIKRLIKYGGRMPEYFYTRSINIDYIRYLNLDLILLIPSLTCLLLLVK' A
#
# COMPACT_ATOMS: atom_id res chain seq x y z
N MET A 1 -18.19 16.51 19.90
CA MET A 1 -17.50 15.22 19.68
C MET A 1 -17.93 14.15 20.69
N LEU A 2 -17.90 14.41 22.00
CA LEU A 2 -18.29 13.42 23.03
C LEU A 2 -19.75 12.92 22.95
N ASN A 3 -20.67 13.72 22.41
CA ASN A 3 -22.10 13.34 22.30
C ASN A 3 -22.45 12.62 20.97
N ASN A 4 -21.49 12.44 20.06
CA ASN A 4 -21.75 11.74 18.80
C ASN A 4 -21.40 10.26 18.96
N PRO A 5 -22.39 9.34 18.96
CA PRO A 5 -22.12 7.91 19.15
C PRO A 5 -21.27 7.31 18.02
N SER A 6 -21.28 7.91 16.81
CA SER A 6 -20.46 7.45 15.70
C SER A 6 -18.97 7.52 15.99
N TYR A 7 -18.54 8.45 16.86
CA TYR A 7 -17.12 8.58 17.21
C TYR A 7 -16.62 7.34 17.96
N LYS A 8 -17.39 6.89 18.97
CA LYS A 8 -17.07 5.69 19.73
C LYS A 8 -17.10 4.44 18.84
N GLN A 9 -18.13 4.31 18.01
CA GLN A 9 -18.28 3.18 17.09
C GLN A 9 -17.11 3.09 16.11
N ASN A 10 -16.68 4.22 15.55
CA ASN A 10 -15.54 4.26 14.64
C ASN A 10 -14.22 3.96 15.36
N ALA A 11 -14.05 4.45 16.60
CA ALA A 11 -12.87 4.15 17.40
C ALA A 11 -12.78 2.66 17.76
N GLU A 12 -13.90 2.04 18.12
CA GLU A 12 -13.96 0.59 18.40
C GLU A 12 -13.69 -0.25 17.16
N LYS A 13 -14.25 0.15 16.00
CA LYS A 13 -13.97 -0.48 14.71
C LYS A 13 -12.50 -0.33 14.30
N LEU A 14 -11.91 0.84 14.53
CA LEU A 14 -10.49 1.06 14.27
C LEU A 14 -9.63 0.18 15.18
N ARG A 15 -10.00 0.09 16.47
CA ARG A 15 -9.31 -0.76 17.44
C ARG A 15 -9.33 -2.22 17.04
N SER A 16 -10.46 -2.75 16.56
CA SER A 16 -10.52 -4.16 16.15
C SER A 16 -9.52 -4.47 15.03
N TYR A 17 -9.38 -3.58 14.04
CA TYR A 17 -8.37 -3.78 12.98
C TYR A 17 -6.93 -3.82 13.50
N PHE A 18 -6.64 -3.05 14.55
CA PHE A 18 -5.32 -3.00 15.16
C PHE A 18 -5.06 -4.18 16.11
N GLU A 19 -6.09 -4.70 16.77
CA GLU A 19 -6.00 -5.89 17.62
C GLU A 19 -5.90 -7.19 16.78
N ASP A 20 -6.46 -7.19 15.57
CA ASP A 20 -6.36 -8.31 14.61
C ASP A 20 -4.95 -8.45 13.99
N ALA A 21 -4.08 -7.45 14.17
CA ALA A 21 -2.74 -7.48 13.62
C ALA A 21 -1.84 -8.49 14.35
N PRO A 22 -0.91 -9.17 13.65
CA PRO A 22 -0.02 -10.15 14.27
C PRO A 22 0.99 -9.53 15.25
N ILE A 23 1.19 -8.21 15.19
CA ILE A 23 2.10 -7.46 16.07
C ILE A 23 1.27 -6.38 16.77
N PRO A 24 1.37 -6.25 18.11
CA PRO A 24 0.68 -5.20 18.83
C PRO A 24 1.06 -3.80 18.31
N PRO A 25 0.08 -2.89 18.09
CA PRO A 25 0.33 -1.58 17.47
C PRO A 25 1.38 -0.74 18.20
N LEU A 26 1.39 -0.79 19.53
CA LEU A 26 2.37 -0.07 20.36
C LEU A 26 3.79 -0.59 20.11
N GLN A 27 3.95 -1.92 20.00
CA GLN A 27 5.25 -2.54 19.73
C GLN A 27 5.72 -2.22 18.31
N GLU A 28 4.81 -2.30 17.33
CA GLU A 28 5.10 -1.94 15.94
C GLU A 28 5.53 -0.47 15.81
N GLY A 29 4.81 0.44 16.47
CA GLY A 29 5.14 1.86 16.51
C GLY A 29 6.50 2.13 17.16
N ALA A 30 6.76 1.54 18.33
CA ALA A 30 8.04 1.67 19.02
C ALA A 30 9.21 1.15 18.16
N PHE A 31 9.01 0.02 17.46
CA PHE A 31 9.99 -0.52 16.53
C PHE A 31 10.26 0.45 15.36
N LYS A 32 9.21 0.97 14.71
CA LYS A 32 9.33 1.93 13.60
C LYS A 32 10.09 3.19 14.03
N ILE A 33 9.74 3.78 15.17
CA ILE A 33 10.41 4.97 15.72
C ILE A 33 11.88 4.69 16.03
N LYS A 34 12.19 3.58 16.71
CA LYS A 34 13.56 3.17 17.02
C LYS A 34 14.41 3.06 15.75
N ARG A 35 13.86 2.47 14.69
CA ARG A 35 14.55 2.35 13.39
C ARG A 35 14.72 3.73 12.75
N LEU A 36 13.68 4.56 12.73
CA LEU A 36 13.74 5.90 12.16
C LEU A 36 14.86 6.74 12.79
N ILE A 37 14.96 6.72 14.12
CA ILE A 37 16.03 7.39 14.87
C ILE A 37 17.40 6.79 14.53
N LYS A 38 17.52 5.45 14.52
CA LYS A 38 18.77 4.75 14.20
C LYS A 38 19.35 5.13 12.84
N TYR A 39 18.51 5.43 11.85
CA TYR A 39 18.91 5.72 10.48
C TYR A 39 18.75 7.20 10.10
N GLY A 40 18.76 8.11 11.07
CA GLY A 40 18.79 9.55 10.79
C GLY A 40 17.55 10.07 10.06
N GLY A 41 16.38 9.50 10.34
CA GLY A 41 15.10 9.93 9.76
C GLY A 41 14.69 9.20 8.48
N ARG A 42 15.51 8.30 7.93
CA ARG A 42 15.16 7.49 6.75
C ARG A 42 15.16 6.01 7.09
N MET A 43 14.11 5.28 6.74
CA MET A 43 14.14 3.83 6.91
C MET A 43 15.02 3.20 5.81
N PRO A 44 15.65 2.03 6.03
CA PRO A 44 16.31 1.30 4.95
C PRO A 44 15.33 0.97 3.82
N GLU A 45 15.82 0.87 2.59
CA GLU A 45 14.98 0.71 1.39
C GLU A 45 13.97 -0.46 1.49
N TYR A 46 14.37 -1.57 2.10
CA TYR A 46 13.53 -2.75 2.27
C TYR A 46 12.34 -2.58 3.24
N PHE A 47 12.22 -1.44 3.94
CA PHE A 47 11.02 -1.10 4.72
C PHE A 47 9.95 -0.40 3.90
N TYR A 48 10.32 0.12 2.74
CA TYR A 48 9.38 0.74 1.83
C TYR A 48 8.77 -0.34 0.94
N THR A 49 7.48 -0.19 0.64
CA THR A 49 6.83 -1.05 -0.32
C THR A 49 7.54 -0.93 -1.67
N ARG A 50 7.81 -2.06 -2.34
CA ARG A 50 8.43 -2.05 -3.68
C ARG A 50 7.64 -1.24 -4.70
N SER A 51 6.36 -0.98 -4.45
CA SER A 51 5.49 -0.17 -5.29
C SER A 51 5.96 1.27 -5.49
N ILE A 52 6.78 1.81 -4.58
CA ILE A 52 7.30 3.19 -4.68
C ILE A 52 8.24 3.36 -5.88
N ASN A 53 8.90 2.28 -6.32
CA ASN A 53 9.86 2.28 -7.41
C ASN A 53 9.28 1.73 -8.73
N ILE A 54 7.95 1.62 -8.86
CA ILE A 54 7.31 1.08 -10.07
C ILE A 54 7.09 2.19 -11.10
N ASP A 55 7.50 1.94 -12.36
CA ASP A 55 7.27 2.84 -13.49
C ASP A 55 5.78 3.01 -13.80
N TYR A 56 5.38 4.20 -14.31
CA TYR A 56 3.99 4.51 -14.67
C TYR A 56 3.36 3.50 -15.64
N ILE A 57 4.14 2.97 -16.58
CA ILE A 57 3.67 1.96 -17.56
C ILE A 57 3.18 0.70 -16.83
N ARG A 58 3.95 0.22 -15.86
CA ARG A 58 3.63 -0.97 -15.05
C ARG A 58 2.55 -0.67 -14.02
N TYR A 59 2.59 0.51 -13.40
CA TYR A 59 1.58 0.94 -12.44
C TYR A 59 0.19 0.97 -13.08
N LEU A 60 0.08 1.48 -14.31
CA LEU A 60 -1.18 1.53 -15.07
C LEU A 60 -1.47 0.24 -15.84
N ASN A 61 -0.57 -0.75 -15.81
CA ASN A 61 -0.67 -2.00 -16.57
C ASN A 61 -0.94 -1.76 -18.07
N LEU A 62 -0.26 -0.76 -18.65
CA LEU A 62 -0.44 -0.39 -20.06
C LEU A 62 0.00 -1.51 -21.00
N ASP A 63 1.01 -2.29 -20.62
CA ASP A 63 1.41 -3.52 -21.30
C ASP A 63 0.24 -4.51 -21.45
N LEU A 64 -0.55 -4.71 -20.39
CA LEU A 64 -1.72 -5.58 -20.44
C LEU A 64 -2.86 -4.96 -21.26
N ILE A 65 -3.12 -3.67 -21.09
CA ILE A 65 -4.19 -2.96 -21.82
C ILE A 65 -3.91 -2.94 -23.33
N LEU A 66 -2.65 -2.74 -23.73
CA LEU A 66 -2.25 -2.67 -25.13
C LEU A 66 -2.11 -4.04 -25.80
N LEU A 67 -2.06 -5.13 -25.03
CA LEU A 67 -1.93 -6.49 -25.55
C LEU A 67 -3.08 -6.86 -26.50
N ILE A 68 -4.32 -6.65 -26.07
CA ILE A 68 -5.53 -6.97 -26.85
C ILE A 68 -5.58 -6.19 -28.19
N PRO A 69 -5.49 -4.85 -28.22
CA PRO A 69 -5.51 -4.10 -29.47
C PRO A 69 -4.30 -4.37 -30.37
N SER A 70 -3.12 -4.66 -29.79
CA SER A 70 -1.95 -5.05 -30.57
C SER A 70 -2.18 -6.39 -31.29
N LEU A 71 -2.78 -7.36 -30.61
CA LEU A 71 -3.08 -8.68 -31.20
C LEU A 71 -4.13 -8.58 -32.30
N THR A 72 -5.20 -7.79 -32.10
CA THR A 72 -6.22 -7.60 -33.14
C THR A 72 -5.66 -6.88 -34.36
N CYS A 73 -4.82 -5.86 -34.16
CA CYS A 73 -4.13 -5.18 -35.25
C CYS A 73 -3.22 -6.13 -36.04
N LEU A 74 -2.44 -6.96 -35.34
CA LEU A 74 -1.56 -7.96 -35.97
C LEU A 74 -2.36 -8.98 -36.80
N LEU A 75 -3.48 -9.48 -36.27
CA LEU A 75 -4.36 -10.40 -37.00
C LEU A 75 -4.96 -9.77 -38.28
N LEU A 76 -5.28 -8.48 -38.25
CA LEU A 76 -5.77 -7.76 -39.43
C LEU A 76 -4.69 -7.51 -40.48
N LEU A 77 -3.42 -7.43 -40.07
CA LEU A 77 -2.28 -7.17 -40.97
C LEU A 77 -1.78 -8.46 -41.65
N VAL A 78 -1.93 -9.60 -40.99
CA VAL A 78 -1.56 -10.93 -41.51
C VAL A 78 -2.62 -11.49 -42.47
N LYS A 79 -3.84 -10.95 -42.44
CA LYS A 79 -4.97 -11.37 -43.27
C LYS A 79 -5.04 -10.54 -44.55
#